data_AF-A0A699T7G7-F1
#
_entry.id   AF-A0A699T7G7-F1
#
_cell.length_a   1.000
_cell.length_b   1.000
_cell.length_c   1.000
_cell.angle_alpha   90.00
_cell.angle_beta   90.00
_cell.angle_gamma   90.00
#
_symmetry.space_group_name_H-M   'P 1'
#
loop_
_entity.id
_entity.type
_entity.pdbx_description
1 polymer ?
#
loop_
_entity_poly.entity_id
_entity_poly.type
_entity_poly.pdbx_seq_one_letter_code
_entity_poly.pdbx_strand_id
1 'polypeptide(L)'
;MPPKRTSTSEAPAMTQASIRQLVVDSVATALETQTTTMANANNANRNPEPREAPVARQCSYKEFMSCQPFNFKGSKGTIRLIHWFERIESVFPLVTAPNIE
;
A
#
# COMPACT_ATOMS: atom_id res chain seq x y z
N MET A 1 19.44 18.35 54.00
CA MET A 1 18.48 17.61 53.14
C MET A 1 18.39 18.31 51.79
N PRO A 2 18.44 17.60 50.64
CA PRO A 2 18.34 18.28 49.35
C PRO A 2 16.86 18.51 48.97
N PRO A 3 16.53 19.55 48.18
CA PRO A 3 15.17 19.80 47.73
C PRO A 3 14.83 18.87 46.55
N LYS A 4 13.67 18.22 46.63
CA LYS A 4 13.12 17.36 45.58
C LYS A 4 12.62 18.27 44.43
N ARG A 5 13.24 18.19 43.26
CA ARG A 5 12.77 18.86 42.04
C ARG A 5 11.68 18.00 41.39
N THR A 6 10.42 18.42 41.52
CA THR A 6 9.32 17.96 40.66
C THR A 6 9.42 18.73 39.34
N SER A 7 9.79 18.03 38.27
CA SER A 7 9.73 18.57 36.92
C SER A 7 8.45 18.06 36.26
N THR A 8 7.38 18.84 36.34
CA THR A 8 6.16 18.59 35.56
C THR A 8 6.41 19.14 34.16
N SER A 9 6.76 18.24 33.24
CA SER A 9 6.79 18.54 31.81
C SER A 9 5.36 18.45 31.28
N GLU A 10 4.68 19.59 31.12
CA GLU A 10 3.47 19.68 30.31
C GLU A 10 3.88 19.62 28.84
N ALA A 11 4.05 18.41 28.31
CA ALA A 11 3.96 18.21 26.88
C ALA A 11 2.49 18.44 26.46
N PRO A 12 2.22 19.18 25.36
CA PRO A 12 0.86 19.34 24.87
C PRO A 12 0.27 17.96 24.60
N ALA A 13 -0.74 17.56 25.38
CA ALA A 13 -1.43 16.32 25.13
C ALA A 13 -2.11 16.44 23.76
N MET A 14 -1.53 15.82 22.73
CA MET A 14 -2.18 15.70 21.43
C MET A 14 -3.53 15.03 21.66
N THR A 15 -4.60 15.82 21.61
CA THR A 15 -5.93 15.33 21.89
C THR A 15 -6.37 14.40 20.76
N GLN A 16 -7.19 13.42 21.09
CA GLN A 16 -7.77 12.53 20.09
C GLN A 16 -8.51 13.30 18.99
N ALA A 17 -9.06 14.47 19.31
CA ALA A 17 -9.69 15.37 18.34
C ALA A 17 -8.69 15.91 17.31
N SER A 18 -7.50 16.36 17.75
CA SER A 18 -6.44 16.83 16.86
C SER A 18 -5.94 15.73 15.92
N ILE A 19 -5.85 14.48 16.39
CA ILE A 19 -5.47 13.34 15.55
C ILE A 19 -6.55 13.07 14.50
N ARG A 20 -7.83 13.05 14.89
CA ARG A 20 -8.94 12.85 13.96
C ARG A 20 -9.00 13.95 12.90
N GLN A 21 -8.75 15.19 13.29
CA GLN A 21 -8.75 16.34 12.40
C GLN A 21 -7.62 16.23 11.35
N LEU A 22 -6.42 15.85 11.79
CA LEU A 22 -5.29 15.65 10.88
C LEU A 22 -5.54 14.53 9.86
N VAL A 23 -6.21 13.45 10.28
CA VAL A 23 -6.62 12.37 9.37
C VAL A 23 -7.62 12.90 8.33
N VAL A 24 -8.66 13.63 8.76
CA VAL A 24 -9.66 14.21 7.85
C VAL A 24 -9.00 15.15 6.83
N ASP A 25 -8.12 16.04 7.27
CA ASP A 25 -7.44 17.01 6.41
C ASP A 25 -6.53 16.31 5.38
N SER A 26 -5.82 15.25 5.79
CA SER A 26 -4.97 14.47 4.89
C SER A 26 -5.77 13.73 3.80
N VAL A 27 -6.92 13.17 4.17
CA VAL A 27 -7.81 12.47 3.22
C VAL A 27 -8.43 13.46 2.23
N ALA A 28 -8.87 14.63 2.71
CA ALA A 28 -9.39 15.70 1.85
C ALA A 28 -8.33 16.19 0.85
N THR A 29 -7.09 16.41 1.32
CA THR A 29 -5.98 16.85 0.48
C THR A 29 -5.61 15.81 -0.59
N ALA A 30 -5.60 14.53 -0.23
CA ALA A 30 -5.33 13.44 -1.17
C ALA A 30 -6.42 13.32 -2.24
N LEU A 31 -7.69 13.52 -1.87
CA LEU A 31 -8.81 13.47 -2.80
C LEU A 31 -8.75 14.63 -3.82
N GLU A 32 -8.45 15.85 -3.37
CA GLU A 32 -8.26 17.01 -4.27
C GLU A 32 -7.05 16.86 -5.20
N THR A 33 -6.00 16.19 -4.73
CA THR A 33 -4.83 15.88 -5.57
C THR A 33 -5.19 14.84 -6.65
N GLN A 34 -6.07 13.89 -6.34
CA GLN A 34 -6.53 12.90 -7.30
C GLN A 34 -7.44 13.51 -8.36
N THR A 35 -8.37 14.40 -7.99
CA THR A 35 -9.30 15.06 -8.93
C THR A 35 -8.56 15.95 -9.92
N THR A 36 -7.56 16.71 -9.45
CA THR A 36 -6.70 17.55 -10.30
C THR A 36 -5.81 16.73 -11.25
N THR A 37 -5.29 15.59 -10.79
CA THR A 37 -4.51 14.67 -11.63
C THR A 37 -5.36 14.02 -12.72
N MET A 38 -6.60 13.64 -12.42
CA MET A 38 -7.54 13.10 -13.41
C MET A 38 -7.95 14.13 -14.48
N ALA A 39 -8.06 15.41 -14.11
CA ALA A 39 -8.33 16.48 -15.07
C ALA A 39 -7.15 16.72 -16.04
N ASN A 40 -5.90 16.54 -15.57
CA ASN A 40 -4.71 16.62 -16.42
C ASN A 40 -4.61 15.43 -17.41
N ALA A 41 -4.92 14.21 -16.97
CA ALA A 41 -4.85 13.02 -17.83
C ALA A 41 -5.75 13.10 -19.07
N ASN A 42 -6.86 13.85 -19.00
CA ASN A 42 -7.82 13.99 -20.11
C ASN A 42 -7.36 14.95 -21.22
N ASN A 43 -6.24 15.68 -21.07
CA ASN A 43 -5.71 16.58 -22.09
C ASN A 43 -4.51 16.00 -22.87
N ALA A 44 -4.04 14.81 -22.52
CA ALA A 44 -2.89 14.16 -23.15
C ALA A 44 -3.28 13.41 -24.44
N ASN A 45 -3.79 14.14 -25.44
CA ASN A 45 -3.71 13.70 -26.83
C ASN A 45 -2.26 13.86 -27.33
N ARG A 46 -1.38 12.93 -26.96
CA ARG A 46 -0.18 12.60 -27.74
C ARG A 46 0.16 11.14 -27.52
N ASN A 47 -0.17 10.36 -28.54
CA ASN A 47 0.28 9.00 -28.83
C ASN A 47 1.47 8.50 -27.98
N PRO A 48 1.26 7.52 -27.08
CA PRO A 48 2.28 6.58 -26.71
C PRO A 48 2.06 5.30 -27.52
N GLU A 49 3.03 4.99 -28.38
CA GLU A 49 3.26 3.62 -28.86
C GLU A 49 2.97 2.61 -27.71
N PRO A 50 2.12 1.58 -27.89
CA PRO A 50 1.77 0.68 -26.80
C PRO A 50 2.94 -0.25 -26.50
N ARG A 51 3.94 0.26 -25.77
CA ARG A 51 4.64 -0.61 -24.84
C ARG A 51 3.64 -0.84 -23.73
N GLU A 52 2.85 -1.90 -23.89
CA GLU A 52 2.00 -2.44 -22.85
C GLU A 52 2.91 -2.71 -21.64
N ALA A 53 3.02 -1.72 -20.76
CA ALA A 53 3.36 -1.97 -19.37
C ALA A 53 2.49 -3.15 -18.95
N PRO A 54 3.02 -4.18 -18.26
CA PRO A 54 2.22 -5.32 -17.88
C PRO A 54 1.00 -4.79 -17.14
N VAL A 55 -0.14 -4.77 -17.83
CA VAL A 55 -1.37 -4.31 -17.23
C VAL A 55 -1.56 -5.28 -16.10
N ALA A 56 -1.62 -4.77 -14.86
CA ALA A 56 -1.93 -5.57 -13.70
C ALA A 56 -3.27 -6.24 -13.99
N ARG A 57 -3.22 -7.48 -14.51
CA ARG A 57 -4.41 -8.24 -14.86
C ARG A 57 -5.10 -8.47 -13.54
N GLN A 58 -6.32 -7.96 -13.42
CA GLN A 58 -7.17 -8.28 -12.30
C GLN A 58 -7.38 -9.80 -12.33
N CYS A 59 -6.65 -10.52 -11.47
CA CYS A 59 -6.76 -11.96 -11.37
C CYS A 59 -7.99 -12.26 -10.51
N SER A 60 -8.96 -12.97 -11.08
CA SER A 60 -10.13 -13.41 -10.32
C SER A 60 -9.74 -14.48 -9.30
N TYR A 61 -10.53 -14.61 -8.22
CA TYR A 61 -10.32 -15.65 -7.23
C TYR A 61 -10.30 -17.07 -7.85
N LYS A 62 -11.10 -17.30 -8.90
CA LYS A 62 -11.15 -18.58 -9.61
C LYS A 62 -9.83 -18.89 -10.33
N GLU A 63 -9.26 -17.89 -11.01
CA GLU A 63 -7.96 -18.02 -11.69
C GLU A 63 -6.84 -18.25 -10.67
N PHE A 64 -6.86 -17.52 -9.54
CA PHE A 64 -5.94 -17.74 -8.43
C PHE A 64 -6.00 -19.17 -7.89
N MET A 65 -7.20 -19.69 -7.62
CA MET A 65 -7.36 -21.06 -7.10
C MET A 65 -7.00 -22.13 -8.13
N SER A 66 -7.13 -21.85 -9.42
CA SER A 66 -6.74 -22.77 -10.49
C SER A 66 -5.23 -22.99 -10.59
N CYS A 67 -4.42 -22.03 -10.12
CA CYS A 67 -2.96 -22.16 -10.01
C CYS A 67 -2.51 -23.03 -8.82
N GLN A 68 -3.46 -23.59 -8.06
CA GLN A 68 -3.21 -24.45 -6.90
C GLN A 68 -2.23 -23.81 -5.89
N PRO A 69 -2.63 -22.68 -5.25
CA PRO A 69 -1.77 -21.95 -4.34
C PRO A 69 -1.37 -22.82 -3.14
N PHE A 70 -0.17 -22.56 -2.59
CA PHE A 70 0.27 -23.23 -1.37
C PHE A 70 -0.72 -22.95 -0.23
N ASN A 71 -1.18 -23.99 0.46
CA ASN A 71 -2.11 -23.85 1.58
C ASN A 71 -1.38 -23.34 2.83
N PHE A 72 -1.91 -22.30 3.47
CA PHE A 72 -1.44 -21.85 4.78
C PHE A 72 -2.05 -22.71 5.89
N LYS A 73 -1.21 -23.41 6.67
CA LYS A 73 -1.67 -24.12 7.88
C LYS A 73 -1.63 -23.14 9.06
N GLY A 74 -2.82 -22.77 9.55
CA GLY A 74 -3.10 -21.64 10.44
C GLY A 74 -2.60 -21.70 11.90
N SER A 75 -1.45 -22.30 12.17
CA SER A 75 -0.91 -22.42 13.55
C SER A 75 0.39 -21.65 13.78
N LYS A 76 0.84 -20.82 12.81
CA LYS A 76 2.24 -20.36 12.75
C LYS A 76 2.47 -18.85 12.93
N GLY A 77 1.49 -18.13 13.46
CA GLY A 77 1.63 -16.72 13.84
C GLY A 77 1.79 -15.74 12.66
N THR A 78 1.78 -14.44 12.96
CA THR A 78 1.77 -13.34 11.98
C THR A 78 2.99 -13.36 11.05
N ILE A 79 4.17 -13.72 11.58
CA ILE A 79 5.42 -13.78 10.79
C ILE A 79 5.30 -14.81 9.66
N ARG A 80 4.71 -15.98 9.94
CA ARG A 80 4.57 -17.00 8.90
C ARG A 80 3.43 -16.68 7.92
N LEU A 81 2.44 -15.89 8.36
CA LEU A 81 1.41 -15.37 7.47
C LEU A 81 2.03 -14.40 6.44
N ILE A 82 2.86 -13.45 6.89
CA ILE A 82 3.59 -12.51 6.02
C ILE A 82 4.44 -13.28 5.01
N HIS A 83 5.24 -14.24 5.49
CA HIS A 83 6.10 -15.02 4.60
C HIS A 83 5.31 -15.91 3.62
N TRP A 84 4.10 -16.32 3.98
CA TRP A 84 3.21 -17.03 3.05
C TRP A 84 2.69 -16.10 1.95
N PHE A 85 2.31 -14.86 2.27
CA PHE A 85 1.94 -13.86 1.28
C PHE A 85 3.10 -13.56 0.32
N GLU A 86 4.31 -13.31 0.83
CA GLU A 86 5.52 -13.11 0.02
C GLU A 86 5.77 -14.28 -0.95
N ARG A 87 5.54 -15.52 -0.49
CA ARG A 87 5.71 -16.71 -1.33
C ARG A 87 4.63 -16.83 -2.39
N ILE A 88 3.39 -16.48 -2.09
CA ILE A 88 2.31 -16.46 -3.09
C ILE A 88 2.56 -15.37 -4.12
N GLU A 89 3.04 -14.19 -3.72
CA GLU A 89 3.44 -13.10 -4.62
C GLU A 89 4.65 -13.48 -5.47
N SER A 90 5.63 -14.23 -4.94
CA SER A 90 6.78 -14.70 -5.71
C SER A 90 6.46 -15.78 -6.75
N VAL A 91 5.39 -16.56 -6.56
CA VAL A 91 4.90 -17.53 -7.57
C VAL A 91 4.22 -16.80 -8.75
N PHE A 92 3.99 -15.49 -8.60
CA PHE A 92 3.78 -14.56 -9.71
C PHE A 92 5.09 -13.84 -10.06
N PRO A 93 6.09 -14.46 -10.74
CA PRO A 93 7.07 -13.64 -11.42
C PRO A 93 6.32 -12.82 -12.48
N LEU A 94 6.46 -11.51 -12.34
CA LEU A 94 6.40 -10.53 -13.42
C LEU A 94 6.80 -11.17 -14.75
N VAL A 95 5.97 -11.01 -15.79
CA VAL A 95 6.44 -11.06 -17.18
C VAL A 95 7.41 -9.89 -17.38
N THR A 96 8.61 -9.99 -16.84
CA THR A 96 9.74 -9.08 -17.07
C THR A 96 11.04 -9.86 -16.88
N ALA A 97 11.37 -10.68 -17.86
CA ALA A 97 12.75 -10.88 -18.26
C ALA A 97 12.75 -10.89 -19.79
N PRO A 98 13.34 -9.89 -20.47
CA PRO A 98 13.60 -10.03 -21.88
C PRO A 98 14.65 -11.15 -22.02
N ASN A 99 14.31 -12.19 -22.76
CA ASN A 99 15.33 -13.05 -23.36
C ASN A 99 16.25 -12.15 -24.19
N ILE A 100 17.51 -12.08 -23.79
CA ILE A 100 18.57 -11.51 -24.60
C ILE A 100 19.23 -12.72 -25.26
N GLU A 101 18.88 -12.98 -26.52
CA GLU A 101 19.74 -13.68 -27.49
C GLU A 101 20.40 -12.64 -28.40
#